data_AF-A0A938TKP7-F1
#
_entry.id   AF-A0A938TKP7-F1
#
_cell.length_a   1.000
_cell.length_b   1.000
_cell.length_c   1.000
_cell.angle_alpha   90.00
_cell.angle_beta   90.00
_cell.angle_gamma   90.00
#
_symmetry.space_group_name_H-M   'P 1'
#
loop_
_entity.id
_entity.type
_entity.pdbx_description
1 polymer ?
#
loop_
_entity_poly.entity_id
_entity_poly.type
_entity_poly.pdbx_seq_one_letter_code
_entity_poly.pdbx_strand_id
1 'polypeptide(L)'
;MSDSYIRKNKNILWVNDKIDLMAHVPNYMLWCLKNRDEGNLICDYTISALAEFGRNKNPKDENLNFKFLCNKKQKEVVSRFLNWCYSNVLCHEEKLSRTIKRWEASP
;
A
#
# COMPACT_ATOMS: atom_id res chain seq x y z
N MET A 1 -8.62 -12.54 5.54
CA MET A 1 -9.14 -11.84 4.34
C MET A 1 -9.13 -12.82 3.19
N SER A 2 -10.23 -13.00 2.46
CA SER A 2 -10.31 -13.96 1.35
C SER A 2 -9.96 -13.29 0.01
N ASP A 3 -9.48 -14.08 -0.95
CA ASP A 3 -9.22 -13.64 -2.32
C ASP A 3 -10.46 -13.04 -3.00
N SER A 4 -11.64 -13.61 -2.73
CA SER A 4 -12.92 -13.10 -3.22
C SER A 4 -13.25 -11.70 -2.72
N TYR A 5 -12.82 -11.35 -1.50
CA TYR A 5 -13.01 -10.02 -0.92
C TYR A 5 -12.10 -8.99 -1.60
N ILE A 6 -10.84 -9.35 -1.83
CA ILE A 6 -9.82 -8.50 -2.45
C ILE A 6 -10.20 -8.15 -3.89
N ARG A 7 -10.68 -9.13 -4.64
CA ARG A 7 -11.15 -8.94 -6.03
C ARG A 7 -12.35 -8.00 -6.13
N LYS A 8 -13.25 -8.02 -5.13
CA LYS A 8 -14.45 -7.16 -5.08
C LYS A 8 -14.14 -5.74 -4.59
N ASN A 9 -13.07 -5.54 -3.81
CA ASN A 9 -12.73 -4.26 -3.18
C ASN A 9 -11.33 -3.79 -3.60
N LYS A 10 -11.18 -3.47 -4.90
CA LYS A 10 -9.88 -3.09 -5.49
C LYS A 10 -9.28 -1.78 -4.94
N ASN A 11 -10.10 -0.93 -4.35
CA ASN A 11 -9.67 0.35 -3.79
C ASN A 11 -9.71 0.32 -2.27
N ILE A 12 -8.53 0.20 -1.66
CA ILE A 12 -8.37 0.06 -0.20
C ILE A 12 -8.80 1.31 0.58
N LEU A 13 -8.82 2.49 -0.06
CA LEU A 13 -9.17 3.77 0.57
C LEU A 13 -10.68 4.02 0.61
N TRP A 14 -11.45 3.29 -0.20
CA TRP A 14 -12.89 3.48 -0.36
C TRP A 14 -13.70 2.30 0.17
N VAL A 15 -13.07 1.44 0.97
CA VAL A 15 -13.81 0.35 1.60
C VAL A 15 -14.60 0.96 2.76
N ASN A 16 -15.92 1.05 2.58
CA ASN A 16 -16.87 1.84 3.39
C ASN A 16 -17.08 1.33 4.83
N ASP A 17 -16.39 0.26 5.22
CA ASP A 17 -16.54 -0.33 6.56
C ASP A 17 -15.43 0.18 7.49
N LYS A 18 -15.70 0.17 8.81
CA LYS A 18 -14.72 0.40 9.90
C LYS A 18 -13.62 -0.65 9.87
N ILE A 19 -12.78 -0.61 8.85
CA ILE A 19 -11.79 -1.61 8.56
C ILE A 19 -10.50 -1.21 9.25
N ASP A 20 -9.90 -2.16 9.96
CA ASP A 20 -8.55 -2.00 10.45
C ASP A 20 -7.57 -1.96 9.28
N LEU A 21 -7.20 -0.75 8.87
CA LEU A 21 -6.21 -0.46 7.83
C LEU A 21 -4.85 -1.13 8.16
N MET A 22 -4.52 -1.28 9.45
CA MET A 22 -3.27 -1.91 9.90
C MET A 22 -3.22 -3.39 9.56
N ALA A 23 -4.37 -4.07 9.54
CA ALA A 23 -4.48 -5.45 9.11
C ALA A 23 -4.71 -5.56 7.60
N HIS A 24 -5.49 -4.68 6.99
CA HIS A 24 -5.93 -4.84 5.61
C HIS A 24 -4.84 -4.47 4.60
N VAL A 25 -4.19 -3.32 4.76
CA VAL A 25 -3.20 -2.84 3.78
C VAL A 25 -2.06 -3.84 3.56
N PRO A 26 -1.41 -4.41 4.61
CA PRO A 26 -0.41 -5.45 4.44
C PRO A 26 -0.92 -6.71 3.75
N ASN A 27 -2.15 -7.13 4.05
CA ASN A 27 -2.75 -8.32 3.44
C ASN A 27 -3.04 -8.13 1.94
N TYR A 28 -3.46 -6.93 1.52
CA TYR A 28 -3.61 -6.58 0.09
C TYR A 28 -2.27 -6.63 -0.63
N MET A 29 -1.23 -6.03 -0.06
CA MET A 29 0.12 -6.05 -0.63
C MET A 29 0.66 -7.48 -0.77
N LEU A 30 0.50 -8.32 0.26
CA LEU A 30 0.88 -9.73 0.22
C LEU A 30 0.10 -10.51 -0.85
N TRP A 31 -1.19 -10.22 -1.02
CA TRP A 31 -1.99 -10.85 -2.06
C TRP A 31 -1.53 -10.46 -3.46
N CYS A 32 -1.22 -9.19 -3.71
CA CYS A 32 -0.66 -8.73 -5.00
C CYS A 32 0.69 -9.40 -5.31
N LEU A 33 1.57 -9.53 -4.31
CA LEU A 33 2.85 -10.22 -4.47
C LEU A 33 2.70 -11.71 -4.83
N LYS A 34 1.62 -12.34 -4.36
CA LYS A 34 1.28 -13.75 -4.65
C LYS A 34 0.55 -13.94 -5.98
N ASN A 35 -0.30 -12.99 -6.37
CA ASN A 35 -1.17 -13.07 -7.55
C ASN A 35 -0.77 -12.04 -8.60
N ARG A 36 0.47 -12.13 -9.09
CA ARG A 36 1.14 -11.07 -9.86
C ARG A 36 0.36 -10.58 -11.09
N ASP A 37 -0.26 -11.49 -11.84
CA ASP A 37 -1.00 -11.16 -13.07
C ASP A 37 -2.28 -10.36 -12.79
N GLU A 38 -2.96 -10.67 -11.69
CA GLU A 38 -4.17 -9.98 -11.26
C GLU A 38 -3.91 -8.78 -10.34
N GLY A 39 -2.77 -8.79 -9.67
CA GLY A 39 -2.32 -7.77 -8.73
C GLY A 39 -2.18 -6.41 -9.39
N ASN A 40 -1.85 -6.36 -10.69
CA ASN A 40 -1.66 -5.12 -11.45
C ASN A 40 -2.88 -4.20 -11.40
N LEU A 41 -4.11 -4.73 -11.45
CA LEU A 41 -5.35 -3.93 -11.38
C LEU A 41 -5.61 -3.29 -10.01
N ILE A 42 -5.00 -3.84 -8.95
CA ILE A 42 -5.13 -3.38 -7.57
C ILE A 42 -3.95 -2.48 -7.17
N CYS A 43 -2.87 -2.52 -7.95
CA CYS A 43 -1.65 -1.76 -7.70
C CYS A 43 -1.90 -0.25 -7.72
N ASP A 44 -2.64 0.30 -8.68
CA ASP A 44 -2.77 1.75 -8.83
C ASP A 44 -3.40 2.44 -7.61
N TYR A 45 -4.47 1.86 -7.08
CA TYR A 45 -5.12 2.37 -5.87
C TYR A 45 -4.23 2.18 -4.64
N THR A 46 -3.58 1.02 -4.52
CA THR A 46 -2.67 0.74 -3.40
C THR A 46 -1.45 1.66 -3.43
N ILE A 47 -0.84 1.90 -4.59
CA ILE A 47 0.27 2.84 -4.79
C ILE A 47 -0.17 4.26 -4.47
N SER A 48 -1.37 4.66 -4.88
CA SER A 48 -1.92 5.99 -4.55
C SER A 48 -2.08 6.19 -3.04
N ALA A 49 -2.65 5.21 -2.35
CA ALA A 49 -2.76 5.20 -0.90
C ALA A 49 -1.39 5.27 -0.20
N LEU A 50 -0.45 4.42 -0.60
CA LEU A 50 0.90 4.41 -0.05
C LEU A 50 1.64 5.72 -0.33
N ALA A 51 1.42 6.35 -1.48
CA ALA A 51 1.97 7.67 -1.80
C ALA A 51 1.39 8.77 -0.90
N GLU A 52 0.12 8.66 -0.52
CA GLU A 52 -0.55 9.58 0.39
C GLU A 52 -0.06 9.41 1.83
N PHE A 53 -0.07 8.18 2.35
CA PHE A 53 0.50 7.85 3.66
C PHE A 53 1.98 8.23 3.76
N GLY A 54 2.76 8.00 2.70
CA GLY A 54 4.18 8.36 2.64
C GLY A 54 4.43 9.87 2.70
N ARG A 55 3.50 10.70 2.18
CA ARG A 55 3.58 12.17 2.22
C ARG A 55 3.23 12.75 3.58
N ASN A 56 2.36 12.08 4.33
CA ASN A 56 1.91 12.59 5.59
C ASN A 56 3.08 12.75 6.58
N LYS A 57 3.17 13.93 7.18
CA LYS A 57 4.16 14.27 8.22
C LYS A 57 3.54 14.33 9.60
N ASN A 58 2.20 14.32 9.70
CA ASN A 58 1.46 14.47 10.95
C ASN A 58 1.02 13.09 11.48
N PRO A 59 1.62 12.57 12.56
CA PRO A 59 1.20 11.30 13.15
C PRO A 59 -0.18 11.33 13.80
N LYS A 60 -0.76 12.53 14.02
CA LYS A 60 -2.10 12.70 14.61
C LYS A 60 -3.24 12.71 13.59
N ASP A 61 -2.93 12.66 12.29
CA ASP A 61 -3.96 12.57 11.25
C ASP A 61 -4.48 11.13 11.19
N GLU A 62 -5.63 10.86 11.81
CA GLU A 62 -6.22 9.53 11.92
C GLU A 62 -6.47 8.84 10.57
N ASN A 63 -6.65 9.61 9.49
CA ASN A 63 -6.90 9.06 8.17
C ASN A 63 -5.59 8.72 7.44
N LEU A 64 -4.48 9.39 7.76
CA LEU A 64 -3.22 9.30 7.02
C LEU A 64 -2.01 8.87 7.86
N ASN A 65 -2.20 8.54 9.14
CA ASN A 65 -1.12 8.19 10.05
C ASN A 65 -0.61 6.75 9.90
N PHE A 66 -1.15 5.97 8.96
CA PHE A 66 -0.80 4.57 8.72
C PHE A 66 0.72 4.30 8.71
N LYS A 67 1.51 5.16 8.05
CA LYS A 67 2.98 5.05 8.00
C LYS A 67 3.62 5.09 9.40
N PHE A 68 3.09 5.91 10.31
CA PHE A 68 3.59 6.04 11.68
C PHE A 68 3.15 4.90 12.59
N LEU A 69 1.99 4.29 12.29
CA LEU A 69 1.47 3.15 13.03
C LEU A 69 2.14 1.83 12.62
N CYS A 70 2.72 1.76 11.42
CA CYS A 70 3.37 0.55 10.91
C CYS A 70 4.57 0.11 11.76
N ASN A 71 4.56 -1.15 12.18
CA ASN A 71 5.74 -1.80 12.75
C ASN A 71 6.78 -2.13 11.66
N LYS A 72 7.97 -2.57 12.07
CA LYS A 72 9.10 -2.88 11.16
C LYS A 72 8.72 -3.89 10.07
N LYS A 73 7.99 -4.95 10.41
CA LYS A 73 7.57 -5.99 9.43
C LYS A 73 6.57 -5.43 8.41
N GLN A 74 5.62 -4.60 8.85
CA GLN A 74 4.66 -3.96 7.95
C GLN A 74 5.35 -3.00 6.99
N LYS A 75 6.32 -2.20 7.48
CA LYS A 75 7.15 -1.33 6.63
C LYS A 75 7.95 -2.14 5.60
N GLU A 76 8.51 -3.29 6.00
CA GLU A 76 9.21 -4.18 5.08
C GLU A 76 8.29 -4.72 3.97
N VAL A 77 7.06 -5.11 4.30
CA VAL A 77 6.07 -5.54 3.30
C VAL A 77 5.73 -4.40 2.33
N VAL A 78 5.55 -3.17 2.84
CA VAL A 78 5.33 -1.99 2.00
C VAL A 78 6.49 -1.77 1.04
N SER A 79 7.74 -1.79 1.55
CA SER A 79 8.92 -1.61 0.71
C SER A 79 9.05 -2.71 -0.34
N ARG A 80 8.80 -3.98 0.00
CA ARG A 80 8.84 -5.10 -0.96
C ARG A 80 7.77 -4.97 -2.03
N PHE A 81 6.56 -4.56 -1.65
CA PHE A 81 5.48 -4.30 -2.59
C PHE A 81 5.81 -3.16 -3.55
N LEU A 82 6.25 -2.00 -3.03
CA LEU A 82 6.59 -0.84 -3.86
C LEU A 82 7.74 -1.14 -4.84
N ASN A 83 8.76 -1.88 -4.41
CA ASN A 83 9.85 -2.30 -5.29
C ASN A 83 9.38 -3.30 -6.35
N TRP A 84 8.51 -4.25 -5.99
CA TRP A 84 7.91 -5.16 -6.97
C TRP A 84 7.09 -4.38 -8.01
N CYS A 85 6.27 -3.40 -7.57
CA CYS A 85 5.54 -2.53 -8.48
C CYS A 85 6.49 -1.73 -9.38
N TYR A 86 7.58 -1.18 -8.85
CA TYR A 86 8.56 -0.45 -9.65
C TYR A 86 9.19 -1.30 -10.76
N SER A 87 9.44 -2.58 -10.49
CA SER A 87 10.03 -3.48 -11.49
C SER A 87 9.03 -4.11 -12.47
N ASN A 88 7.73 -4.14 -12.16
CA ASN A 88 6.75 -4.95 -12.90
C ASN A 88 5.53 -4.16 -13.40
N VAL A 89 5.20 -3.03 -12.78
CA VAL A 89 4.06 -2.19 -13.14
C VAL A 89 4.60 -0.96 -13.87
N LEU A 90 4.63 -1.04 -15.21
CA LEU A 90 5.21 -0.04 -16.12
C LEU A 90 4.55 1.34 -16.09
N CYS A 91 3.40 1.49 -15.42
CA CYS A 91 2.77 2.79 -15.18
C CYS A 91 3.21 3.30 -13.81
N HIS A 92 3.80 4.50 -13.76
CA HIS A 92 4.08 5.28 -12.53
C HIS A 92 5.51 5.25 -11.94
N GLU A 93 6.57 5.07 -12.74
CA GLU A 93 7.97 5.10 -12.25
C GLU A 93 8.29 6.30 -11.32
N GLU A 94 7.92 7.52 -11.72
CA GLU A 94 8.26 8.72 -10.93
C GLU A 94 7.50 8.75 -9.59
N LYS A 95 6.20 8.41 -9.61
CA LYS A 95 5.37 8.36 -8.39
C LYS A 95 5.84 7.23 -7.47
N LEU A 96 6.19 6.07 -8.02
CA LEU A 96 6.74 4.94 -7.27
C LEU A 96 8.09 5.30 -6.66
N SER A 97 9.02 5.85 -7.43
CA SER A 97 10.34 6.29 -6.93
C SER A 97 10.22 7.28 -5.78
N ARG A 98 9.35 8.30 -5.92
CA ARG A 98 9.09 9.27 -4.85
C ARG A 98 8.44 8.62 -3.62
N THR A 99 7.56 7.65 -3.84
CA THR A 99 6.88 6.93 -2.74
C THR A 99 7.86 6.07 -1.97
N ILE A 100 8.70 5.28 -2.66
CA ILE A 100 9.77 4.46 -2.07
C ILE A 100 10.66 5.32 -1.16
N LYS A 101 11.20 6.43 -1.68
CA LYS A 101 12.05 7.36 -0.90
C LYS A 101 11.38 7.85 0.38
N ARG A 102 10.07 8.13 0.32
CA ARG A 102 9.30 8.61 1.50
C ARG A 102 9.09 7.52 2.54
N TRP A 103 8.99 6.27 2.13
CA TRP A 103 8.84 5.13 3.03
C TRP A 103 10.18 4.70 3.63
N GLU A 104 11.27 4.79 2.87
CA GLU A 104 12.64 4.53 3.34
C GLU A 104 13.16 5.61 4.31
N ALA A 105 12.77 6.87 4.10
CA ALA A 105 13.08 7.97 5.02
C ALA A 105 12.21 7.95 6.30
N SER A 106 11.32 6.96 6.46
CA SER A 106 10.54 6.84 7.69
C SER A 106 11.43 6.33 8.83
N PRO A 107 11.42 6.99 10.00
CA PRO A 107 11.96 6.39 11.21
C PRO A 107 11.18 5.12 11.59
#